data_AF-A0A960IRY9-F1
#
_entry.id   AF-A0A960IRY9-F1
#
_cell.length_a   1.000
_cell.length_b   1.000
_cell.length_c   1.000
_cell.angle_alpha   90.00
_cell.angle_beta   90.00
_cell.angle_gamma   90.00
#
_symmetry.space_group_name_H-M   'P 1'
#
loop_
_entity.id
_entity.type
_entity.pdbx_description
1 polymer ?
#
loop_
_entity_poly.entity_id
_entity_poly.type
_entity_poly.pdbx_seq_one_letter_code
_entity_poly.pdbx_strand_id
1 'polypeptide(L)'
;MQPRPLGVTSTALADDTNYMLQEQVSPASLGAAMLHTLRSGCRRLVLFVDEGGPVAARLAGFFSAEPAIEIRSVVGASSAPAQREPPPVVLPGPDAAAPLIGELADRGLEVLLEEGVWRAELLGLEVARIVRWPEETGGDGELHIEAGVGRFDRDATAAMHGGESAAEALDRVLSVVSAQRYEGAAGHPLCRLARSRWLRSSAMVHPGSVGADSLSPIESTFVADSVREERPAAALGTTTDGEAVVTVFGAGVPLELVPIGLDVRELHAPGALLRLVVPPRDQLTVTEQLARAAEPALGEVELVDLDPPWAS
;
A
#
# COMPACT_ATOMS: atom_id res chain seq x y z
N MET A 1 -41.97 14.59 -6.99
CA MET A 1 -40.88 14.08 -6.15
C MET A 1 -39.62 14.78 -6.63
N GLN A 2 -39.10 15.75 -5.86
CA GLN A 2 -37.87 16.47 -6.27
C GLN A 2 -36.67 15.53 -6.09
N PRO A 3 -35.76 15.42 -7.08
CA PRO A 3 -34.53 14.67 -6.91
C PRO A 3 -33.71 15.36 -5.81
N ARG A 4 -33.45 14.64 -4.73
CA ARG A 4 -32.45 15.06 -3.74
C ARG A 4 -31.07 14.88 -4.37
N PRO A 5 -30.11 15.79 -4.10
CA PRO A 5 -28.73 15.55 -4.50
C PRO A 5 -28.27 14.24 -3.87
N LEU A 6 -27.83 13.33 -4.74
CA LEU A 6 -27.14 12.11 -4.38
C LEU A 6 -25.84 12.55 -3.70
N GLY A 7 -25.66 12.18 -2.43
CA GLY A 7 -24.43 12.51 -1.70
C GLY A 7 -23.21 11.87 -2.33
N VAL A 8 -22.03 12.21 -1.80
CA VAL A 8 -20.66 11.78 -2.19
C VAL A 8 -20.50 10.25 -2.39
N THR A 9 -21.47 9.47 -1.94
CA THR A 9 -21.73 8.11 -2.42
C THR A 9 -23.24 7.90 -2.41
N SER A 10 -23.77 7.29 -3.47
CA SER A 10 -25.18 6.91 -3.52
C SER A 10 -25.34 5.46 -3.94
N THR A 11 -26.28 4.78 -3.30
CA THR A 11 -26.57 3.36 -3.54
C THR A 11 -28.04 3.14 -3.84
N ALA A 12 -28.32 2.21 -4.75
CA ALA A 12 -29.65 1.70 -5.03
C ALA A 12 -29.58 0.18 -5.23
N LEU A 13 -30.55 -0.53 -4.66
CA LEU A 13 -30.68 -1.98 -4.82
C LEU A 13 -31.90 -2.26 -5.70
N ALA A 14 -31.70 -3.00 -6.79
CA ALA A 14 -32.78 -3.43 -7.68
C ALA A 14 -32.39 -4.74 -8.38
N ASP A 15 -33.33 -5.69 -8.47
CA ASP A 15 -33.18 -6.94 -9.23
C ASP A 15 -31.83 -7.64 -9.00
N ASP A 16 -31.48 -7.90 -7.74
CA ASP A 16 -30.23 -8.58 -7.33
C ASP A 16 -28.94 -7.82 -7.70
N THR A 17 -29.08 -6.55 -8.09
CA THR A 17 -28.00 -5.66 -8.47
C THR A 17 -27.89 -4.50 -7.47
N ASN A 18 -26.66 -4.27 -7.02
CA ASN A 18 -26.29 -3.11 -6.26
C ASN A 18 -25.67 -2.07 -7.20
N TYR A 19 -26.34 -0.94 -7.34
CA TYR A 19 -25.86 0.21 -8.10
C TYR A 19 -25.21 1.19 -7.14
N MET A 20 -23.99 1.62 -7.45
CA MET A 20 -23.28 2.63 -6.67
C MET A 20 -22.75 3.73 -7.57
N LEU A 21 -22.77 4.96 -7.07
CA LEU A 21 -22.08 6.10 -7.68
C LEU A 21 -20.98 6.57 -6.71
N GLN A 22 -19.75 6.70 -7.22
CA GLN A 22 -18.60 7.25 -6.53
C GLN A 22 -17.95 8.31 -7.43
N GLU A 23 -17.68 9.50 -6.89
CA GLU A 23 -16.99 10.56 -7.63
C GLU A 23 -15.55 10.14 -7.96
N GLN A 24 -14.84 9.61 -6.95
CA GLN A 24 -13.49 9.09 -7.10
C GLN A 24 -13.41 7.68 -6.52
N VAL A 25 -12.81 6.74 -7.27
CA VAL A 25 -12.58 5.38 -6.78
C VAL A 25 -11.15 5.22 -6.27
N SER A 26 -11.03 4.57 -5.11
CA SER A 26 -9.79 4.03 -4.57
C SER A 26 -9.91 2.52 -4.38
N PRO A 27 -8.80 1.78 -4.21
CA PRO A 27 -8.86 0.36 -3.89
C PRO A 27 -9.72 0.06 -2.65
N ALA A 28 -9.68 0.95 -1.64
CA ALA A 28 -10.48 0.81 -0.43
C ALA A 28 -11.98 1.03 -0.70
N SER A 29 -12.33 2.01 -1.55
CA SER A 29 -13.73 2.27 -1.90
C SER A 29 -14.33 1.17 -2.78
N LEU A 30 -13.50 0.53 -3.64
CA LEU A 30 -13.88 -0.66 -4.39
C LEU A 30 -14.13 -1.84 -3.45
N GLY A 31 -13.22 -2.12 -2.53
CA GLY A 31 -13.41 -3.15 -1.50
C GLY A 31 -14.67 -2.93 -0.65
N ALA A 32 -14.95 -1.68 -0.28
CA ALA A 32 -16.18 -1.30 0.42
C ALA A 32 -17.45 -1.54 -0.43
N ALA A 33 -17.42 -1.19 -1.71
CA ALA A 33 -18.54 -1.41 -2.64
C ALA A 33 -18.84 -2.90 -2.82
N MET A 34 -17.80 -3.71 -2.95
CA MET A 34 -17.89 -5.17 -3.02
C MET A 34 -18.48 -5.76 -1.74
N LEU A 35 -17.96 -5.36 -0.57
CA LEU A 35 -18.48 -5.80 0.72
C LEU A 35 -19.95 -5.45 0.89
N HIS A 36 -20.36 -4.24 0.53
CA HIS A 36 -21.77 -3.85 0.61
C HIS A 36 -22.64 -4.71 -0.30
N THR A 37 -22.17 -5.01 -1.50
CA THR A 37 -22.87 -5.90 -2.45
C THR A 37 -23.07 -7.29 -1.86
N LEU A 38 -22.00 -7.89 -1.34
CA LEU A 38 -22.03 -9.20 -0.68
C LEU A 38 -22.98 -9.22 0.52
N ARG A 39 -22.96 -8.18 1.37
CA ARG A 39 -23.82 -8.08 2.55
C ARG A 39 -25.29 -7.83 2.22
N SER A 40 -25.56 -7.14 1.12
CA SER A 40 -26.93 -6.93 0.62
C SER A 40 -27.51 -8.17 -0.05
N GLY A 41 -26.73 -9.24 -0.19
CA GLY A 41 -27.13 -10.46 -0.89
C GLY A 41 -27.24 -10.30 -2.40
N CYS A 42 -26.71 -9.20 -2.94
CA CYS A 42 -26.71 -8.93 -4.37
C CYS A 42 -25.64 -9.76 -5.08
N ARG A 43 -25.96 -10.29 -6.26
CA ARG A 43 -25.02 -11.04 -7.11
C ARG A 43 -24.28 -10.16 -8.10
N ARG A 44 -24.66 -8.89 -8.23
CA ARG A 44 -24.03 -7.94 -9.17
C ARG A 44 -23.76 -6.59 -8.52
N LEU A 45 -22.59 -6.01 -8.82
CA LEU A 45 -22.22 -4.63 -8.54
C LEU A 45 -22.08 -3.87 -9.86
N VAL A 46 -22.79 -2.75 -10.00
CA VAL A 46 -22.54 -1.76 -11.06
C VAL A 46 -22.05 -0.48 -10.38
N LEU A 47 -20.77 -0.17 -10.56
CA LEU A 47 -20.13 1.00 -9.97
C LEU A 47 -19.93 2.08 -11.05
N PHE A 48 -20.66 3.18 -10.92
CA PHE A 48 -20.50 4.39 -11.70
C PHE A 48 -19.43 5.28 -11.08
N VAL A 49 -18.51 5.77 -11.91
CA VAL A 49 -17.31 6.49 -11.48
C VAL A 49 -17.07 7.73 -12.33
N ASP A 50 -16.80 8.88 -11.71
CA ASP A 50 -16.38 10.08 -12.45
C ASP A 50 -14.87 10.02 -12.73
N GLU A 51 -14.07 9.73 -11.68
CA GLU A 51 -12.61 9.62 -11.75
C GLU A 51 -12.10 8.23 -11.32
N GLY A 52 -10.99 7.80 -11.93
CA GLY A 52 -10.32 6.53 -11.58
C GLY A 52 -10.95 5.27 -12.20
N GLY A 53 -11.85 5.41 -13.18
CA GLY A 53 -12.53 4.27 -13.80
C GLY A 53 -11.61 3.20 -14.42
N PRO A 54 -10.55 3.57 -15.15
CA PRO A 54 -9.64 2.57 -15.72
C PRO A 54 -8.91 1.72 -14.69
N VAL A 55 -8.42 2.34 -13.61
CA VAL A 55 -7.79 1.67 -12.47
C VAL A 55 -8.81 0.78 -11.75
N ALA A 56 -10.01 1.30 -11.47
CA ALA A 56 -11.08 0.52 -10.85
C ALA A 56 -11.46 -0.72 -11.70
N ALA A 57 -11.51 -0.57 -13.02
CA ALA A 57 -11.80 -1.66 -13.95
C ALA A 57 -10.68 -2.71 -13.99
N ARG A 58 -9.41 -2.29 -13.85
CA ARG A 58 -8.26 -3.20 -13.68
C ARG A 58 -8.42 -4.04 -12.43
N LEU A 59 -8.58 -3.39 -11.27
CA LEU A 59 -8.71 -4.07 -9.98
C LEU A 59 -9.96 -4.97 -9.89
N ALA A 60 -11.10 -4.51 -10.39
CA ALA A 60 -12.32 -5.31 -10.47
C ALA A 60 -12.15 -6.56 -11.35
N GLY A 61 -11.21 -6.53 -12.30
CA GLY A 61 -10.89 -7.65 -13.17
C GLY A 61 -10.41 -8.91 -12.44
N PHE A 62 -9.90 -8.76 -11.20
CA PHE A 62 -9.46 -9.88 -10.37
C PHE A 62 -10.61 -10.64 -9.67
N PHE A 63 -11.84 -10.11 -9.72
CA PHE A 63 -13.01 -10.68 -9.07
C PHE A 63 -14.02 -11.15 -10.12
N SER A 64 -13.78 -12.33 -10.70
CA SER A 64 -14.52 -12.83 -11.87
C SER A 64 -15.69 -13.76 -11.54
N ALA A 65 -15.87 -14.16 -10.28
CA ALA A 65 -16.92 -15.08 -9.87
C ALA A 65 -18.18 -14.35 -9.39
N GLU A 66 -18.30 -14.08 -8.09
CA GLU A 66 -19.46 -13.42 -7.49
C GLU A 66 -19.02 -12.45 -6.38
N PRO A 67 -19.56 -11.21 -6.34
CA PRO A 67 -20.53 -10.64 -7.28
C PRO A 67 -19.89 -10.30 -8.64
N ALA A 68 -20.68 -10.36 -9.71
CA ALA A 68 -20.24 -9.86 -11.01
C ALA A 68 -20.07 -8.33 -10.93
N ILE A 69 -18.88 -7.82 -11.29
CA ILE A 69 -18.55 -6.39 -11.16
C ILE A 69 -18.50 -5.73 -12.53
N GLU A 70 -19.26 -4.64 -12.69
CA GLU A 70 -19.21 -3.76 -13.85
C GLU A 70 -18.80 -2.35 -13.41
N ILE A 71 -17.70 -1.85 -13.97
CA ILE A 71 -17.23 -0.48 -13.76
C ILE A 71 -17.65 0.37 -14.95
N ARG A 72 -18.32 1.50 -14.69
CA ARG A 72 -18.83 2.41 -15.72
C ARG A 72 -18.37 3.84 -15.47
N SER A 73 -17.64 4.42 -16.41
CA SER A 73 -17.29 5.84 -16.37
C SER A 73 -18.51 6.70 -16.71
N VAL A 74 -18.77 7.71 -15.90
CA VAL A 74 -19.82 8.71 -16.17
C VAL A 74 -19.37 9.61 -17.32
N VAL A 75 -20.26 9.82 -18.29
CA VAL A 75 -20.00 10.65 -19.47
C VAL A 75 -21.21 11.56 -19.69
N GLY A 76 -21.12 12.79 -19.19
CA GLY A 76 -22.23 13.74 -19.20
C GLY A 76 -23.44 13.19 -18.46
N ALA A 77 -24.58 13.03 -19.14
CA ALA A 77 -25.80 12.46 -18.58
C ALA A 77 -25.94 10.95 -18.79
N SER A 78 -24.88 10.27 -19.22
CA SER A 78 -24.84 8.83 -19.51
C SER A 78 -23.61 8.18 -18.88
N SER A 79 -23.35 6.92 -19.23
CA SER A 79 -22.14 6.21 -18.82
C SER A 79 -21.68 5.24 -19.91
N ALA A 80 -20.40 4.91 -19.91
CA ALA A 80 -19.80 3.87 -20.75
C ALA A 80 -19.01 2.86 -19.88
N PRO A 81 -18.89 1.59 -20.30
CA PRO A 81 -17.98 0.67 -19.62
C PRO A 81 -16.56 1.24 -19.54
N ALA A 82 -15.95 1.20 -18.36
CA ALA A 82 -14.58 1.64 -18.17
C ALA A 82 -13.61 0.64 -18.84
N GLN A 83 -12.63 1.16 -19.56
CA GLN A 83 -11.56 0.34 -20.14
C GLN A 83 -10.55 0.00 -19.05
N ARG A 84 -10.11 -1.26 -18.97
CA ARG A 84 -9.10 -1.68 -17.99
C ARG A 84 -7.74 -1.07 -18.33
N GLU A 85 -7.13 -0.42 -17.37
CA GLU A 85 -5.74 0.02 -17.47
C GLU A 85 -4.78 -1.18 -17.27
N PRO A 86 -3.60 -1.23 -17.90
CA PRO A 86 -2.55 -2.18 -17.51
C PRO A 86 -2.02 -1.88 -16.09
N PRO A 87 -1.30 -2.82 -15.46
CA PRO A 87 -0.55 -2.54 -14.22
C PRO A 87 0.39 -1.33 -14.39
N PRO A 88 0.71 -0.61 -13.30
CA PRO A 88 1.63 0.53 -13.38
C PRO A 88 3.04 0.05 -13.78
N VAL A 89 3.86 0.94 -14.30
CA VAL A 89 5.24 0.63 -14.66
C VAL A 89 6.14 0.92 -13.47
N VAL A 90 6.95 -0.06 -13.07
CA VAL A 90 8.03 0.11 -12.08
C VAL A 90 9.04 1.11 -12.64
N LEU A 91 9.18 2.25 -11.97
CA LEU A 91 10.13 3.28 -12.38
C LEU A 91 11.51 2.96 -11.83
N PRO A 92 12.57 2.90 -12.67
CA PRO A 92 13.92 2.66 -12.18
C PRO A 92 14.40 3.84 -11.33
N GLY A 93 15.12 3.53 -10.26
CA GLY A 93 15.82 4.53 -9.48
C GLY A 93 17.07 5.03 -10.20
N PRO A 94 17.64 6.17 -9.79
CA PRO A 94 18.86 6.68 -10.39
C PRO A 94 20.06 5.77 -10.09
N ASP A 95 20.78 5.30 -11.11
CA ASP A 95 21.94 4.40 -10.99
C ASP A 95 23.04 4.95 -10.06
N ALA A 96 23.21 6.28 -10.06
CA ALA A 96 24.21 6.96 -9.23
C ALA A 96 23.92 6.91 -7.72
N ALA A 97 22.76 6.37 -7.29
CA ALA A 97 22.38 6.29 -5.88
C ALA A 97 23.12 5.19 -5.10
N ALA A 98 23.82 4.25 -5.76
CA ALA A 98 24.41 3.08 -5.10
C ALA A 98 25.27 3.40 -3.84
N PRO A 99 26.15 4.44 -3.83
CA PRO A 99 26.91 4.79 -2.63
C PRO A 99 26.02 5.25 -1.48
N LEU A 100 24.98 6.05 -1.76
CA LEU A 100 24.03 6.57 -0.77
C LEU A 100 23.14 5.45 -0.22
N ILE A 101 22.74 4.48 -1.07
CA ILE A 101 22.02 3.27 -0.64
C ILE A 101 22.89 2.47 0.35
N GLY A 102 24.17 2.29 0.04
CA GLY A 102 25.12 1.67 0.97
C GLY A 102 25.21 2.42 2.30
N GLU A 103 25.29 3.75 2.25
CA GLU A 103 25.36 4.60 3.44
C GLU A 103 24.13 4.46 4.38
N LEU A 104 22.95 4.27 3.78
CA LEU A 104 21.70 4.04 4.49
C LEU A 104 21.64 2.61 5.05
N ALA A 105 22.04 1.62 4.25
CA ALA A 105 22.06 0.22 4.66
C ALA A 105 23.06 -0.06 5.80
N ASP A 106 24.24 0.60 5.78
CA ASP A 106 25.25 0.51 6.85
C ASP A 106 24.71 1.02 8.20
N ARG A 107 23.67 1.86 8.18
CA ARG A 107 22.93 2.33 9.38
C ARG A 107 21.77 1.41 9.78
N GLY A 108 21.64 0.24 9.14
CA GLY A 108 20.58 -0.73 9.42
C GLY A 108 19.21 -0.33 8.88
N LEU A 109 19.16 0.59 7.90
CA LEU A 109 17.90 0.97 7.26
C LEU A 109 17.53 0.01 6.16
N GLU A 110 16.25 -0.31 6.09
CA GLU A 110 15.67 -0.98 4.93
C GLU A 110 15.53 0.04 3.80
N VAL A 111 16.15 -0.23 2.65
CA VAL A 111 16.13 0.68 1.50
C VAL A 111 15.29 0.05 0.38
N LEU A 112 14.28 0.77 -0.09
CA LEU A 112 13.40 0.32 -1.17
C LEU A 112 13.17 1.44 -2.19
N LEU A 113 12.91 1.04 -3.43
CA LEU A 113 12.58 1.94 -4.52
C LEU A 113 11.06 1.99 -4.66
N GLU A 114 10.48 3.19 -4.60
CA GLU A 114 9.04 3.40 -4.86
C GLU A 114 8.87 4.64 -5.72
N GLU A 115 8.14 4.51 -6.83
CA GLU A 115 7.90 5.60 -7.79
C GLU A 115 9.20 6.29 -8.27
N GLY A 116 10.28 5.52 -8.46
CA GLY A 116 11.58 6.03 -8.90
C GLY A 116 12.40 6.72 -7.80
N VAL A 117 11.91 6.74 -6.55
CA VAL A 117 12.59 7.36 -5.40
C VAL A 117 13.06 6.28 -4.43
N TRP A 118 14.35 6.28 -4.11
CA TRP A 118 14.89 5.43 -3.05
C TRP A 118 14.50 5.99 -1.69
N ARG A 119 13.79 5.20 -0.90
CA ARG A 119 13.33 5.53 0.46
C ARG A 119 14.06 4.62 1.45
N ALA A 120 14.34 5.17 2.62
CA ALA A 120 15.01 4.45 3.70
C ALA A 120 14.11 4.42 4.93
N GLU A 121 13.94 3.23 5.49
CA GLU A 121 12.98 2.96 6.54
C GLU A 121 13.62 2.38 7.78
N LEU A 122 13.20 2.90 8.93
CA LEU A 122 13.49 2.32 10.24
C LEU A 122 12.22 1.66 10.76
N LEU A 123 12.22 0.32 10.87
CA LEU A 123 11.05 -0.47 11.26
C LEU A 123 9.79 -0.12 10.43
N GLY A 124 9.96 0.04 9.12
CA GLY A 124 8.89 0.40 8.18
C GLY A 124 8.46 1.88 8.16
N LEU A 125 9.07 2.75 8.98
CA LEU A 125 8.82 4.19 8.93
C LEU A 125 9.87 4.88 8.05
N GLU A 126 9.44 5.61 7.02
CA GLU A 126 10.34 6.42 6.21
C GLU A 126 11.02 7.49 7.08
N VAL A 127 12.35 7.41 7.15
CA VAL A 127 13.21 8.34 7.88
C VAL A 127 14.18 9.06 6.97
N ALA A 128 14.39 8.58 5.74
CA ALA A 128 15.14 9.30 4.73
C ALA A 128 14.70 8.93 3.31
N ARG A 129 15.14 9.74 2.33
CA ARG A 129 15.02 9.44 0.91
C ARG A 129 16.19 10.03 0.13
N ILE A 130 16.49 9.46 -1.02
CA ILE A 130 17.48 9.99 -1.96
C ILE A 130 16.75 10.85 -2.99
N VAL A 131 17.13 12.11 -3.09
CA VAL A 131 16.55 13.06 -4.05
C VAL A 131 17.64 13.80 -4.79
N ARG A 132 17.32 14.28 -6.00
CA ARG A 132 18.19 15.22 -6.71
C ARG A 132 17.86 16.64 -6.24
N TRP A 133 18.87 17.41 -5.85
CA TRP A 133 18.70 18.82 -5.49
C TRP A 133 18.73 19.70 -6.75
N PRO A 134 17.60 20.28 -7.19
CA PRO A 134 17.54 20.99 -8.47
C PRO A 134 18.31 22.31 -8.43
N GLU A 135 19.10 22.58 -9.48
CA GLU A 135 19.85 23.85 -9.64
C GLU A 135 18.91 25.06 -9.64
N GLU A 136 17.69 24.91 -10.18
CA GLU A 136 16.68 25.97 -10.27
C GLU A 136 16.22 26.47 -8.90
N THR A 137 16.33 25.62 -7.87
CA THR A 137 16.02 25.95 -6.48
C THR A 137 17.28 26.23 -5.65
N GLY A 138 18.44 26.36 -6.29
CA GLY A 138 19.73 26.62 -5.63
C GLY A 138 20.48 25.38 -5.17
N GLY A 139 20.09 24.19 -5.64
CA GLY A 139 20.82 22.94 -5.44
C GLY A 139 22.05 22.81 -6.34
N ASP A 140 22.80 21.73 -6.17
CA ASP A 140 24.01 21.41 -6.95
C ASP A 140 23.75 20.43 -8.12
N GLY A 141 22.49 20.06 -8.34
CA GLY A 141 22.11 19.10 -9.35
C GLY A 141 22.43 17.65 -8.98
N GLU A 142 23.01 17.37 -7.81
CA GLU A 142 23.44 16.03 -7.40
C GLU A 142 22.41 15.30 -6.52
N LEU A 143 22.66 14.01 -6.27
CA LEU A 143 21.84 13.21 -5.35
C LEU A 143 22.26 13.43 -3.90
N HIS A 144 21.27 13.64 -3.04
CA HIS A 144 21.44 13.85 -1.60
C HIS A 144 20.49 12.96 -0.79
N ILE A 145 20.93 12.63 0.42
CA ILE A 145 20.06 12.01 1.44
C ILE A 145 19.31 13.13 2.17
N GLU A 146 17.99 13.10 2.11
CA GLU A 146 17.12 13.96 2.92
C GLU A 146 16.51 13.17 4.07
N ALA A 147 16.93 13.49 5.30
CA ALA A 147 16.45 12.84 6.52
C ALA A 147 15.26 13.57 7.15
N GLY A 148 14.24 12.82 7.59
CA GLY A 148 13.09 13.28 8.38
C GLY A 148 11.83 12.43 8.17
N VAL A 149 10.92 12.47 9.14
CA VAL A 149 9.68 11.67 9.15
C VAL A 149 8.58 12.41 8.38
N GLY A 150 8.58 12.22 7.07
CA GLY A 150 7.66 12.87 6.15
C GLY A 150 8.06 14.30 5.77
N ARG A 151 7.34 14.86 4.78
CA ARG A 151 7.73 16.11 4.10
C ARG A 151 7.90 17.30 5.05
N PHE A 152 6.93 17.54 5.93
CA PHE A 152 6.93 18.71 6.82
C PHE A 152 8.05 18.68 7.86
N ASP A 153 8.45 17.49 8.31
CA ASP A 153 9.54 17.32 9.27
C ASP A 153 10.90 17.60 8.61
N ARG A 154 11.04 17.23 7.33
CA ARG A 154 12.24 17.53 6.51
C ARG A 154 12.39 19.02 6.23
N ASP A 155 11.32 19.67 5.80
CA ASP A 155 11.32 21.11 5.51
C ASP A 155 11.65 21.93 6.79
N ALA A 156 11.10 21.52 7.94
CA ALA A 156 11.40 22.15 9.22
C ALA A 156 12.84 21.87 9.69
N THR A 157 13.34 20.66 9.46
CA THR A 157 14.72 20.27 9.81
C THR A 157 15.74 21.07 9.02
N ALA A 158 15.55 21.18 7.70
CA ALA A 158 16.40 21.96 6.81
C ALA A 158 16.40 23.46 7.16
N ALA A 159 15.26 24.02 7.56
CA ALA A 159 15.15 25.42 7.97
C ALA A 159 15.79 25.73 9.33
N MET A 160 15.81 24.78 10.27
CA MET A 160 16.31 24.99 11.64
C MET A 160 17.80 24.72 11.82
N HIS A 161 18.44 23.92 10.95
CA HIS A 161 19.81 23.42 11.15
C HIS A 161 20.76 23.78 10.00
N GLY A 162 20.74 25.04 9.57
CA GLY A 162 21.67 25.54 8.55
C GLY A 162 23.13 25.33 8.96
N GLY A 163 23.78 24.31 8.37
CA GLY A 163 25.18 23.92 8.64
C GLY A 163 25.40 22.49 9.15
N GLU A 164 24.35 21.75 9.46
CA GLU A 164 24.42 20.32 9.80
C GLU A 164 24.64 19.46 8.54
N SER A 165 25.49 18.44 8.63
CA SER A 165 25.67 17.48 7.54
C SER A 165 24.49 16.51 7.41
N ALA A 166 24.26 15.95 6.22
CA ALA A 166 23.19 14.96 6.00
C ALA A 166 23.31 13.75 6.93
N ALA A 167 24.54 13.31 7.21
CA ALA A 167 24.83 12.23 8.14
C ALA A 167 24.41 12.55 9.58
N GLU A 168 24.75 13.75 10.09
CA GLU A 168 24.35 14.19 11.43
C GLU A 168 22.83 14.32 11.56
N ALA A 169 22.18 14.91 10.54
CA ALA A 169 20.74 15.04 10.49
C ALA A 169 20.04 13.66 10.52
N LEU A 170 20.56 12.69 9.75
CA LEU A 170 20.08 11.32 9.74
C LEU A 170 20.25 10.67 11.11
N ASP A 171 21.46 10.68 11.69
CA ASP A 171 21.74 10.05 12.98
C ASP A 171 20.84 10.62 14.10
N ARG A 172 20.55 11.92 14.05
CA ARG A 172 19.57 12.55 14.97
C ARG A 172 18.16 12.01 14.77
N VAL A 173 17.67 11.93 13.53
CA VAL A 173 16.34 11.37 13.23
C VAL A 173 16.26 9.93 13.71
N LEU A 174 17.28 9.11 13.45
CA LEU A 174 17.35 7.72 13.90
C LEU A 174 17.30 7.62 15.42
N SER A 175 18.05 8.46 16.12
CA SER A 175 18.05 8.52 17.58
C SER A 175 16.66 8.82 18.15
N VAL A 176 15.99 9.84 17.61
CA VAL A 176 14.62 10.23 18.04
C VAL A 176 13.61 9.12 17.76
N VAL A 177 13.63 8.54 16.55
CA VAL A 177 12.67 7.49 16.17
C VAL A 177 12.91 6.22 16.97
N SER A 178 14.16 5.76 17.12
CA SER A 178 14.50 4.53 17.85
C SER A 178 14.15 4.61 19.33
N ALA A 179 14.22 5.81 19.93
CA ALA A 179 13.80 6.03 21.31
C ALA A 179 12.29 5.83 21.54
N GLN A 180 11.47 5.96 20.49
CA GLN A 180 10.01 5.93 20.58
C GLN A 180 9.39 4.71 19.88
N ARG A 181 10.03 4.20 18.81
CA ARG A 181 9.54 3.11 17.96
C ARG A 181 10.50 1.93 18.08
N TYR A 182 10.07 0.93 18.83
CA TYR A 182 10.76 -0.33 19.05
C TYR A 182 9.71 -1.40 19.37
N GLU A 183 10.12 -2.67 19.37
CA GLU A 183 9.20 -3.78 19.66
C GLU A 183 8.57 -3.66 21.07
N GLY A 184 7.25 -3.76 21.16
CA GLY A 184 6.50 -3.58 22.39
C GLY A 184 6.32 -2.12 22.83
N ALA A 185 6.75 -1.14 22.03
CA ALA A 185 6.50 0.27 22.33
C ALA A 185 4.99 0.58 22.36
N ALA A 186 4.55 1.29 23.40
CA ALA A 186 3.14 1.65 23.61
C ALA A 186 2.92 3.17 23.56
N GLY A 187 1.84 3.60 22.91
CA GLY A 187 1.25 4.94 23.10
C GLY A 187 1.88 6.11 22.32
N HIS A 188 3.09 5.98 21.75
CA HIS A 188 3.68 7.08 20.98
C HIS A 188 3.05 7.20 19.57
N PRO A 189 2.76 8.42 19.06
CA PRO A 189 2.21 8.61 17.71
C PRO A 189 3.03 7.96 16.58
N LEU A 190 4.37 7.95 16.69
CA LEU A 190 5.23 7.30 15.70
C LEU A 190 4.97 5.79 15.56
N CYS A 191 4.54 5.11 16.62
CA CYS A 191 4.17 3.69 16.56
C CYS A 191 2.85 3.42 15.83
N ARG A 192 2.08 4.48 15.54
CA ARG A 192 0.80 4.39 14.83
C ARG A 192 0.93 4.63 13.33
N LEU A 193 2.11 5.06 12.87
CA LEU A 193 2.40 5.34 11.46
C LEU A 193 2.96 4.10 10.76
N ALA A 194 2.60 3.94 9.50
CA ALA A 194 3.12 2.91 8.58
C ALA A 194 3.18 1.51 9.22
N ARG A 195 2.08 1.07 9.83
CA ARG A 195 2.03 -0.19 10.58
C ARG A 195 2.13 -1.41 9.67
N SER A 196 1.58 -1.35 8.46
CA SER A 196 1.74 -2.41 7.45
C SER A 196 3.22 -2.58 7.07
N ARG A 197 3.96 -1.48 6.92
CA ARG A 197 5.40 -1.52 6.67
C ARG A 197 6.18 -2.03 7.88
N TRP A 198 5.73 -1.74 9.11
CA TRP A 198 6.33 -2.34 10.31
C TRP A 198 6.15 -3.87 10.34
N LEU A 199 4.96 -4.37 9.99
CA LEU A 199 4.72 -5.81 9.88
C LEU A 199 5.65 -6.43 8.83
N ARG A 200 5.77 -5.80 7.65
CA ARG A 200 6.73 -6.24 6.62
C ARG A 200 8.14 -6.33 7.17
N SER A 201 8.62 -5.24 7.79
CA SER A 201 9.97 -5.16 8.35
C SER A 201 10.21 -6.26 9.40
N SER A 202 9.22 -6.52 10.27
CA SER A 202 9.30 -7.61 11.26
C SER A 202 9.34 -8.99 10.60
N ALA A 203 8.48 -9.23 9.62
CA ALA A 203 8.47 -10.49 8.87
C ALA A 203 9.77 -10.71 8.06
N MET A 204 10.41 -9.66 7.57
CA MET A 204 11.70 -9.77 6.87
C MET A 204 12.84 -10.21 7.78
N VAL A 205 12.80 -9.87 9.07
CA VAL A 205 13.75 -10.38 10.07
C VAL A 205 13.50 -11.86 10.35
N HIS A 206 12.24 -12.30 10.33
CA HIS A 206 11.83 -13.68 10.57
C HIS A 206 10.85 -14.22 9.50
N PRO A 207 11.30 -14.50 8.26
CA PRO A 207 10.41 -14.85 7.14
C PRO A 207 9.51 -16.07 7.41
N GLY A 208 9.99 -17.02 8.22
CA GLY A 208 9.24 -18.21 8.59
C GLY A 208 7.94 -17.93 9.36
N SER A 209 7.82 -16.75 9.99
CA SER A 209 6.58 -16.31 10.67
C SER A 209 5.39 -16.17 9.71
N VAL A 210 5.65 -15.98 8.42
CA VAL A 210 4.65 -15.89 7.35
C VAL A 210 4.83 -16.99 6.30
N GLY A 211 5.47 -18.09 6.69
CA GLY A 211 5.71 -19.26 5.83
C GLY A 211 6.69 -19.04 4.68
N ALA A 212 7.51 -17.98 4.73
CA ALA A 212 8.54 -17.70 3.74
C ALA A 212 9.93 -18.14 4.25
N ASP A 213 10.84 -18.45 3.33
CA ASP A 213 12.26 -18.70 3.59
C ASP A 213 13.08 -17.41 3.47
N SER A 214 12.73 -16.59 2.48
CA SER A 214 13.32 -15.27 2.26
C SER A 214 12.25 -14.23 1.93
N LEU A 215 12.52 -12.96 2.24
CA LEU A 215 11.68 -11.83 1.86
C LEU A 215 12.57 -10.62 1.55
N SER A 216 12.23 -9.89 0.50
CA SER A 216 12.76 -8.56 0.19
C SER A 216 11.61 -7.59 -0.09
N PRO A 217 11.76 -6.30 0.26
CA PRO A 217 10.69 -5.33 0.09
C PRO A 217 10.52 -5.01 -1.40
N ILE A 218 9.27 -4.84 -1.83
CA ILE A 218 8.91 -4.41 -3.18
C ILE A 218 7.92 -3.25 -3.10
N GLU A 219 7.85 -2.42 -4.14
CA GLU A 219 6.86 -1.34 -4.20
C GLU A 219 5.44 -1.89 -4.34
N SER A 220 4.50 -1.22 -3.68
CA SER A 220 3.08 -1.44 -3.90
C SER A 220 2.63 -0.77 -5.21
N THR A 221 1.53 -1.23 -5.81
CA THR A 221 0.91 -0.53 -6.95
C THR A 221 0.22 0.77 -6.55
N PHE A 222 0.03 0.99 -5.25
CA PHE A 222 -0.47 2.22 -4.65
C PHE A 222 0.43 2.63 -3.50
N VAL A 223 1.09 3.77 -3.64
CA VAL A 223 1.99 4.33 -2.63
C VAL A 223 1.23 5.37 -1.79
N ALA A 224 1.59 5.46 -0.51
CA ALA A 224 1.04 6.49 0.38
C ALA A 224 1.63 7.87 0.06
N ASP A 225 0.79 8.88 -0.06
CA ASP A 225 1.23 10.27 -0.28
C ASP A 225 1.92 10.86 0.97
N SER A 226 1.61 10.27 2.14
CA SER A 226 2.09 10.72 3.44
C SER A 226 2.30 9.56 4.39
N VAL A 227 3.26 9.70 5.30
CA VAL A 227 3.50 8.76 6.43
C VAL A 227 2.28 8.56 7.35
N ARG A 228 1.29 9.44 7.27
CA ARG A 228 0.03 9.36 8.04
C ARG A 228 -1.01 8.43 7.38
N GLU A 229 -0.86 8.18 6.09
CA GLU A 229 -1.75 7.31 5.35
C GLU A 229 -1.27 5.87 5.53
N GLU A 230 -2.14 5.03 6.08
CA GLU A 230 -1.86 3.60 6.19
C GLU A 230 -2.20 2.95 4.84
N ARG A 231 -1.23 2.26 4.25
CA ARG A 231 -1.40 1.51 3.00
C ARG A 231 -0.76 0.14 3.13
N PRO A 232 -1.30 -0.89 2.47
CA PRO A 232 -0.66 -2.19 2.42
C PRO A 232 0.78 -2.08 1.93
N ALA A 233 1.67 -2.85 2.56
CA ALA A 233 3.07 -2.95 2.19
C ALA A 233 3.33 -4.34 1.61
N ALA A 234 4.29 -4.48 0.71
CA ALA A 234 4.55 -5.76 0.04
C ALA A 234 6.01 -6.19 0.12
N ALA A 235 6.20 -7.51 0.12
CA ALA A 235 7.49 -8.17 -0.01
C ALA A 235 7.38 -9.34 -1.00
N LEU A 236 8.47 -9.60 -1.73
CA LEU A 236 8.63 -10.75 -2.61
C LEU A 236 9.64 -11.71 -1.99
N GLY A 237 9.42 -13.00 -2.14
CA GLY A 237 10.32 -14.00 -1.59
C GLY A 237 10.07 -15.40 -2.13
N THR A 238 10.57 -16.37 -1.38
CA THR A 238 10.42 -17.80 -1.67
C THR A 238 9.90 -18.55 -0.46
N THR A 239 9.10 -19.60 -0.66
CA THR A 239 8.74 -20.56 0.41
C THR A 239 9.88 -21.55 0.66
N THR A 240 9.76 -22.39 1.70
CA THR A 240 10.70 -23.49 1.96
C THR A 240 10.73 -24.53 0.85
N ASP A 241 9.67 -24.64 0.07
CA ASP A 241 9.58 -25.52 -1.11
C ASP A 241 10.15 -24.86 -2.38
N GLY A 242 10.63 -23.62 -2.28
CA GLY A 242 11.22 -22.86 -3.39
C GLY A 242 10.22 -22.15 -4.29
N GLU A 243 8.93 -22.10 -3.93
CA GLU A 243 7.91 -21.40 -4.69
C GLU A 243 7.98 -19.89 -4.45
N ALA A 244 7.81 -19.08 -5.49
CA ALA A 244 7.74 -17.64 -5.34
C ALA A 244 6.49 -17.24 -4.55
N VAL A 245 6.63 -16.30 -3.61
CA VAL A 245 5.52 -15.79 -2.79
C VAL A 245 5.55 -14.27 -2.74
N VAL A 246 4.41 -13.66 -3.02
CA VAL A 246 4.14 -12.24 -2.77
C VAL A 246 3.37 -12.15 -1.46
N THR A 247 3.95 -11.46 -0.49
CA THR A 247 3.35 -11.27 0.83
C THR A 247 2.97 -9.81 0.99
N VAL A 248 1.69 -9.55 1.26
CA VAL A 248 1.13 -8.20 1.40
C VAL A 248 0.60 -8.03 2.80
N PHE A 249 1.13 -7.03 3.49
CA PHE A 249 0.87 -6.74 4.89
C PHE A 249 -0.17 -5.63 5.00
N GLY A 250 -1.13 -5.79 5.92
CA GLY A 250 -2.14 -4.80 6.23
C GLY A 250 -2.33 -4.64 7.74
N ALA A 251 -2.74 -3.44 8.17
CA ALA A 251 -3.06 -3.16 9.57
C ALA A 251 -4.37 -2.35 9.69
N GLY A 252 -5.14 -2.60 10.74
CA GLY A 252 -6.46 -2.03 10.98
C GLY A 252 -7.56 -2.71 10.16
N VAL A 253 -8.28 -1.94 9.34
CA VAL A 253 -9.37 -2.45 8.50
C VAL A 253 -9.03 -2.19 7.02
N PRO A 254 -8.06 -2.90 6.44
CA PRO A 254 -7.57 -2.59 5.10
C PRO A 254 -8.50 -3.20 4.04
N LEU A 255 -9.56 -2.50 3.67
CA LEU A 255 -10.50 -2.94 2.61
C LEU A 255 -9.82 -3.01 1.24
N GLU A 256 -8.71 -2.30 1.08
CA GLU A 256 -7.82 -2.34 -0.07
C GLU A 256 -6.85 -3.54 -0.09
N LEU A 257 -6.71 -4.30 1.00
CA LEU A 257 -5.65 -5.32 1.13
C LEU A 257 -5.71 -6.35 0.01
N VAL A 258 -6.89 -6.91 -0.23
CA VAL A 258 -7.11 -7.93 -1.27
C VAL A 258 -6.88 -7.34 -2.68
N PRO A 259 -7.56 -6.27 -3.12
CA PRO A 259 -7.34 -5.74 -4.47
C PRO A 259 -5.89 -5.26 -4.70
N ILE A 260 -5.24 -4.63 -3.71
CA ILE A 260 -3.84 -4.22 -3.83
C ILE A 260 -2.93 -5.45 -3.89
N GLY A 261 -3.14 -6.46 -3.04
CA GLY A 261 -2.29 -7.65 -3.05
C GLY A 261 -2.32 -8.41 -4.38
N LEU A 262 -3.49 -8.48 -5.02
CA LEU A 262 -3.64 -9.10 -6.34
C LEU A 262 -2.93 -8.27 -7.42
N ASP A 263 -3.07 -6.95 -7.39
CA ASP A 263 -2.44 -6.02 -8.34
C ASP A 263 -0.90 -5.99 -8.20
N VAL A 264 -0.39 -6.04 -6.96
CA VAL A 264 1.04 -6.14 -6.66
C VAL A 264 1.62 -7.47 -7.16
N ARG A 265 0.90 -8.58 -6.95
CA ARG A 265 1.34 -9.87 -7.48
C ARG A 265 1.38 -9.86 -9.00
N GLU A 266 0.35 -9.31 -9.64
CA GLU A 266 0.32 -9.18 -11.10
C GLU A 266 1.49 -8.30 -11.63
N LEU A 267 1.87 -7.26 -10.89
CA LEU A 267 2.99 -6.42 -11.27
C LEU A 267 4.35 -7.15 -11.16
N HIS A 268 4.60 -7.82 -10.04
CA HIS A 268 5.94 -8.30 -9.70
C HIS A 268 6.18 -9.78 -9.99
N ALA A 269 5.16 -10.64 -9.84
CA ALA A 269 5.28 -12.08 -10.03
C ALA A 269 3.92 -12.75 -10.34
N PRO A 270 3.41 -12.68 -11.59
CA PRO A 270 2.08 -13.16 -12.00
C PRO A 270 1.71 -14.64 -11.73
N GLY A 271 2.61 -15.45 -11.17
CA GLY A 271 2.36 -16.85 -10.81
C GLY A 271 2.74 -17.20 -9.37
N ALA A 272 3.10 -16.20 -8.55
CA ALA A 272 3.47 -16.43 -7.17
C ALA A 272 2.26 -16.79 -6.30
N LEU A 273 2.52 -17.47 -5.18
CA LEU A 273 1.55 -17.55 -4.09
C LEU A 273 1.25 -16.12 -3.58
N LEU A 274 0.00 -15.88 -3.17
CA LEU A 274 -0.37 -14.61 -2.52
C LEU A 274 -0.71 -14.87 -1.05
N ARG A 275 0.05 -14.23 -0.17
CA ARG A 275 -0.24 -14.19 1.27
C ARG A 275 -0.66 -12.81 1.71
N LEU A 276 -1.77 -12.74 2.40
CA LEU A 276 -2.31 -11.52 3.01
C LEU A 276 -2.07 -11.61 4.51
N VAL A 277 -1.17 -10.78 5.02
CA VAL A 277 -0.73 -10.81 6.42
C VAL A 277 -1.38 -9.66 7.18
N VAL A 278 -2.04 -9.98 8.28
CA VAL A 278 -2.64 -9.00 9.19
C VAL A 278 -2.39 -9.39 10.65
N PRO A 279 -2.47 -8.44 11.60
CA PRO A 279 -2.56 -8.79 13.01
C PRO A 279 -3.81 -9.64 13.29
N PRO A 280 -3.77 -10.59 14.25
CA PRO A 280 -4.93 -11.42 14.57
C PRO A 280 -6.21 -10.63 14.89
N ARG A 281 -6.08 -9.44 15.49
CA ARG A 281 -7.23 -8.55 15.80
C ARG A 281 -7.84 -7.89 14.56
N ASP A 282 -7.07 -7.80 13.49
CA ASP A 282 -7.44 -7.17 12.22
C ASP A 282 -7.93 -8.21 11.20
N GLN A 283 -7.89 -9.50 11.55
CA GLN A 283 -8.49 -10.57 10.76
C GLN A 283 -10.02 -10.50 10.86
N LEU A 284 -10.61 -9.75 9.93
CA LEU A 284 -12.05 -9.54 9.88
C LEU A 284 -12.70 -10.42 8.82
N THR A 285 -13.93 -10.86 9.08
CA THR A 285 -14.74 -11.64 8.12
C THR A 285 -14.88 -10.95 6.76
N VAL A 286 -14.81 -9.61 6.71
CA VAL A 286 -14.81 -8.87 5.43
C VAL A 286 -13.61 -9.22 4.56
N THR A 287 -12.42 -9.34 5.14
CA THR A 287 -11.20 -9.65 4.41
C THR A 287 -11.28 -11.05 3.82
N GLU A 288 -11.78 -12.02 4.60
CA GLU A 288 -12.04 -13.38 4.10
C GLU A 288 -13.07 -13.40 2.96
N GLN A 289 -14.14 -12.61 3.08
CA GLN A 289 -15.18 -12.54 2.04
C GLN A 289 -14.62 -11.99 0.73
N LEU A 290 -13.77 -10.96 0.79
CA LEU A 290 -13.10 -10.40 -0.38
C LEU A 290 -12.07 -11.38 -0.97
N ALA A 291 -11.27 -12.05 -0.13
CA ALA A 291 -10.30 -13.05 -0.58
C ALA A 291 -10.98 -14.21 -1.34
N ARG A 292 -12.06 -14.77 -0.77
CA ARG A 292 -12.85 -15.84 -1.43
C ARG A 292 -13.44 -15.39 -2.76
N ALA A 293 -13.84 -14.13 -2.89
CA ALA A 293 -14.36 -13.59 -4.14
C ALA A 293 -13.30 -13.52 -5.26
N ALA A 294 -12.01 -13.50 -4.90
CA ALA A 294 -10.89 -13.46 -5.85
C ALA A 294 -10.36 -14.86 -6.25
N GLU A 295 -10.50 -15.88 -5.39
CA GLU A 295 -9.94 -17.23 -5.58
C GLU A 295 -10.18 -17.82 -7.00
N PRO A 296 -11.40 -17.74 -7.59
CA PRO A 296 -11.68 -18.41 -8.85
C PRO A 296 -10.87 -17.88 -10.04
N ALA A 297 -10.36 -16.65 -9.94
CA ALA A 297 -9.55 -16.05 -10.99
C ALA A 297 -8.06 -16.42 -10.87
N LEU A 298 -7.59 -16.80 -9.68
CA LEU A 298 -6.21 -16.47 -9.27
C LEU A 298 -5.53 -17.46 -8.32
N GLY A 299 -6.20 -18.56 -7.95
CA GLY A 299 -5.67 -19.57 -7.03
C GLY A 299 -5.95 -19.25 -5.56
N GLU A 300 -5.38 -20.04 -4.66
CA GLU A 300 -5.55 -19.87 -3.22
C GLU A 300 -4.95 -18.55 -2.72
N VAL A 301 -5.74 -17.76 -2.01
CA VAL A 301 -5.31 -16.54 -1.31
C VAL A 301 -5.26 -16.87 0.17
N GLU A 302 -4.06 -16.96 0.74
CA GLU A 302 -3.87 -17.37 2.12
C GLU A 302 -3.87 -16.14 3.05
N LEU A 303 -4.73 -16.15 4.06
CA LEU A 303 -4.71 -15.18 5.15
C LEU A 303 -3.82 -15.71 6.26
N VAL A 304 -2.82 -14.93 6.66
CA VAL A 304 -1.83 -15.31 7.66
C VAL A 304 -1.84 -14.30 8.79
N ASP A 305 -1.92 -14.79 10.02
CA ASP A 305 -1.83 -13.97 11.20
C ASP A 305 -0.36 -13.72 11.57
N LEU A 306 -0.03 -12.48 11.90
CA LEU A 306 1.27 -12.09 12.44
C LEU A 306 1.10 -11.24 13.67
N ASP A 307 1.71 -11.65 14.79
CA ASP A 307 1.70 -10.84 16.00
C ASP A 307 2.34 -9.47 15.73
N PRO A 308 1.63 -8.37 16.06
CA PRO A 308 2.16 -7.05 15.75
C PRO A 308 3.35 -6.73 16.65
N PRO A 309 4.42 -6.10 16.11
CA PRO A 309 5.57 -5.70 16.91
C PRO A 309 5.29 -4.51 17.84
N TRP A 310 4.10 -3.90 17.79
CA TRP A 310 3.70 -2.81 18.69
C TRP A 310 2.78 -3.30 19.81
N ALA A 311 2.75 -2.56 20.93
CA ALA A 311 1.82 -2.88 22.00
C ALA A 311 0.36 -2.69 21.57
N SER A 312 -0.46 -3.71 21.83
CA SER A 312 -1.87 -3.82 21.45
C SER A 312 -2.84 -3.19 22.42
#